data_AF-A0A948F3T6-F1
#
_entry.id   AF-A0A948F3T6-F1
#
_cell.length_a   1.000
_cell.length_b   1.000
_cell.length_c   1.000
_cell.angle_alpha   90.00
_cell.angle_beta   90.00
_cell.angle_gamma   90.00
#
_symmetry.space_group_name_H-M   'P 1'
#
loop_
_entity.id
_entity.type
_entity.pdbx_description
1 polymer ?
#
loop_
_entity_poly.entity_id
_entity_poly.type
_entity_poly.pdbx_seq_one_letter_code
_entity_poly.pdbx_strand_id
1 'polypeptide(L)'
;MDFKEKKPIDRALELLKKAVARREEIAAEGFVRLGPDELRKVLEIEHNEDFGLLFDYLVLNKGVVKHCVRRYMDFFFDVVAEHGPMALRHIFKIESAKYDKVFEEIFDLVAVSKGALYKYVENNRYEFAMVVRSGDGDSLRSELGLAGRKYMPLWMEILNLLVQSVCDSVYDEVEVERGVQAFSMIMNGLREHRSLRSNSKMWAYETK
;
A
#
# COMPACT_ATOMS: atom_id res chain seq x y z
N MET A 1 37.67 30.21 -35.21
CA MET A 1 36.93 28.94 -35.18
C MET A 1 35.75 29.15 -34.25
N ASP A 2 34.56 29.35 -34.82
CA ASP A 2 33.32 29.53 -34.05
C ASP A 2 32.96 28.22 -33.38
N PHE A 3 33.15 28.13 -32.06
CA PHE A 3 32.46 27.15 -31.25
C PHE A 3 31.00 27.59 -31.13
N LYS A 4 30.18 27.24 -32.13
CA LYS A 4 28.73 27.23 -31.92
C LYS A 4 28.45 26.18 -30.86
N GLU A 5 28.22 26.62 -29.63
CA GLU A 5 27.61 25.80 -28.58
C GLU A 5 26.37 25.14 -29.19
N LYS A 6 26.44 23.82 -29.40
CA LYS A 6 25.26 23.03 -29.77
C LYS A 6 24.21 23.28 -28.70
N LYS A 7 22.97 23.56 -29.11
CA LYS A 7 21.86 23.77 -28.18
C LYS A 7 21.79 22.58 -27.20
N PRO A 8 21.47 22.78 -25.92
CA PRO A 8 21.46 21.72 -24.91
C PRO A 8 20.73 20.44 -25.35
N ILE A 9 19.65 20.60 -26.11
CA ILE A 9 18.84 19.53 -26.70
C ILE A 9 19.65 18.65 -27.68
N ASP A 10 20.50 19.24 -28.52
CA ASP A 10 21.31 18.51 -29.51
C ASP A 10 22.41 17.67 -28.84
N ARG A 11 22.95 18.16 -27.72
CA ARG A 11 23.95 17.45 -26.91
C ARG A 11 23.31 16.27 -26.17
N ALA A 12 22.16 16.48 -25.56
CA ALA A 12 21.40 15.43 -24.88
C ALA A 12 20.91 14.34 -25.85
N LEU A 13 20.44 14.71 -27.04
CA LEU A 13 20.09 13.77 -28.12
C LEU A 13 21.30 12.99 -28.63
N GLU A 14 22.49 13.61 -28.70
CA GLU A 14 23.73 12.89 -29.03
C GLU A 14 24.18 11.93 -27.93
N LEU A 15 24.02 12.29 -26.65
CA LEU A 15 24.30 11.42 -25.51
C LEU A 15 23.34 10.24 -25.46
N LEU A 16 22.03 10.47 -25.68
CA LEU A 16 21.03 9.42 -25.86
C LEU A 16 21.38 8.52 -27.05
N LYS A 17 21.70 9.08 -28.21
CA LYS A 17 22.12 8.29 -29.39
C LYS A 17 23.40 7.49 -29.12
N LYS A 18 24.39 8.03 -28.41
CA LYS A 18 25.64 7.32 -28.07
C LYS A 18 25.44 6.24 -27.00
N ALA A 19 24.61 6.50 -25.99
CA ALA A 19 24.27 5.53 -24.95
C ALA A 19 23.39 4.38 -25.49
N VAL A 20 22.43 4.70 -26.36
CA VAL A 20 21.44 3.76 -26.91
C VAL A 20 21.99 2.94 -28.08
N ALA A 21 22.88 3.48 -28.93
CA ALA A 21 23.27 2.81 -30.17
C ALA A 21 23.99 1.44 -30.03
N ARG A 22 24.53 1.08 -28.84
CA ARG A 22 25.17 -0.24 -28.60
C ARG A 22 25.07 -0.79 -27.17
N ARG A 23 24.46 -0.06 -26.23
CA ARG A 23 24.40 -0.46 -24.80
C ARG A 23 22.99 -0.34 -24.22
N GLU A 24 21.98 -0.25 -25.07
CA GLU A 24 20.60 -0.11 -24.65
C GLU A 24 20.12 -1.30 -23.82
N GLU A 25 20.38 -2.54 -24.27
CA GLU A 25 20.07 -3.74 -23.48
C GLU A 25 20.83 -3.75 -22.15
N ILE A 26 22.07 -3.30 -22.14
CA ILE A 26 22.89 -3.21 -20.92
C ILE A 26 22.30 -2.18 -19.96
N ALA A 27 21.80 -1.04 -20.46
CA ALA A 27 21.16 -0.02 -19.63
C ALA A 27 19.80 -0.51 -19.10
N ALA A 28 19.02 -1.21 -19.91
CA ALA A 28 17.75 -1.80 -19.50
C ALA A 28 17.96 -2.92 -18.47
N GLU A 29 18.89 -3.83 -18.70
CA GLU A 29 19.23 -4.91 -17.76
C GLU A 29 19.88 -4.35 -16.49
N GLY A 30 20.75 -3.34 -16.63
CA GLY A 30 21.34 -2.62 -15.52
C GLY A 30 20.30 -1.94 -14.65
N PHE A 31 19.28 -1.29 -15.25
CA PHE A 31 18.15 -0.72 -14.53
C PHE A 31 17.42 -1.78 -13.72
N VAL A 32 17.10 -2.91 -14.36
CA VAL A 32 16.37 -4.01 -13.74
C VAL A 32 17.18 -4.62 -12.58
N ARG A 33 18.50 -4.70 -12.70
CA ARG A 33 19.36 -5.33 -11.69
C ARG A 33 19.75 -4.41 -10.54
N LEU A 34 20.03 -3.13 -10.83
CA LEU A 34 20.66 -2.19 -9.91
C LEU A 34 19.72 -1.08 -9.44
N GLY A 35 18.65 -0.81 -10.19
CA GLY A 35 17.80 0.35 -9.98
C GLY A 35 18.38 1.65 -10.57
N PRO A 36 17.60 2.75 -10.55
CA PRO A 36 17.97 4.00 -11.22
C PRO A 36 19.21 4.68 -10.64
N ASP A 37 19.38 4.68 -9.32
CA ASP A 37 20.48 5.41 -8.67
C ASP A 37 21.85 4.78 -8.94
N GLU A 38 21.94 3.47 -8.77
CA GLU A 38 23.17 2.74 -9.05
C GLU A 38 23.46 2.69 -10.55
N LEU A 39 22.44 2.61 -11.41
CA LEU A 39 22.64 2.75 -12.85
C LEU A 39 23.26 4.10 -13.21
N ARG A 40 22.79 5.21 -12.62
CA ARG A 40 23.37 6.54 -12.85
C ARG A 40 24.85 6.59 -12.49
N LYS A 41 25.23 6.00 -11.35
CA LYS A 41 26.62 5.91 -10.89
C LYS A 41 27.47 5.07 -11.85
N VAL A 42 26.98 3.89 -12.25
CA VAL A 42 27.69 2.98 -13.16
C VAL A 42 27.88 3.59 -14.55
N LEU A 43 26.94 4.42 -14.99
CA LEU A 43 27.04 5.13 -16.26
C LEU A 43 27.85 6.43 -16.17
N GLU A 44 28.35 6.79 -14.98
CA GLU A 44 29.15 7.99 -14.72
C GLU A 44 28.46 9.28 -15.19
N ILE A 45 27.13 9.35 -15.06
CA ILE A 45 26.33 10.52 -15.48
C ILE A 45 26.29 11.53 -14.32
N GLU A 46 27.10 12.59 -14.44
CA GLU A 46 27.21 13.64 -13.41
C GLU A 46 25.97 14.54 -13.36
N HIS A 47 25.39 14.88 -14.52
CA HIS A 47 24.25 15.80 -14.60
C HIS A 47 22.91 15.07 -14.50
N ASN A 48 22.07 15.50 -13.55
CA ASN A 48 20.73 14.91 -13.35
C ASN A 48 19.81 15.04 -14.57
N GLU A 49 19.92 16.12 -15.33
CA GLU A 49 19.08 16.35 -16.52
C GLU A 49 19.33 15.32 -17.62
N ASP A 50 20.61 14.99 -17.86
CA ASP A 50 21.01 13.97 -18.85
C ASP A 50 20.53 12.58 -18.43
N PHE A 51 20.62 12.25 -17.13
CA PHE A 51 20.08 11.00 -16.61
C PHE A 51 18.55 10.96 -16.72
N GLY A 52 17.87 12.08 -16.50
CA GLY A 52 16.42 12.20 -16.62
C GLY A 52 15.92 11.79 -18.02
N LEU A 53 16.61 12.23 -19.08
CA LEU A 53 16.23 11.88 -20.46
C LEU A 53 16.45 10.40 -20.77
N LEU A 54 17.54 9.81 -20.28
CA LEU A 54 17.77 8.37 -20.40
C LEU A 54 16.72 7.57 -19.60
N PHE A 55 16.44 8.00 -18.38
CA PHE A 55 15.46 7.38 -17.50
C PHE A 55 14.06 7.41 -18.15
N ASP A 56 13.62 8.57 -18.64
CA ASP A 56 12.36 8.73 -19.38
C ASP A 56 12.27 7.73 -20.53
N TYR A 57 13.34 7.62 -21.34
CA TYR A 57 13.40 6.70 -22.46
C TYR A 57 13.32 5.23 -22.02
N LEU A 58 14.07 4.84 -20.98
CA LEU A 58 14.05 3.46 -20.46
C LEU A 58 12.67 3.10 -19.91
N VAL A 59 12.06 3.98 -19.12
CA VAL A 59 10.77 3.75 -18.47
C VAL A 59 9.63 3.74 -19.48
N LEU A 60 9.53 4.77 -20.32
CA LEU A 60 8.38 4.97 -21.23
C LEU A 60 8.50 4.18 -22.52
N ASN A 61 9.70 4.07 -23.11
CA ASN A 61 9.88 3.45 -24.42
C ASN A 61 10.33 1.99 -24.32
N LYS A 62 11.11 1.63 -23.29
CA LYS A 62 11.65 0.27 -23.13
C LYS A 62 10.91 -0.54 -22.08
N GLY A 63 10.03 0.07 -21.29
CA GLY A 63 9.20 -0.63 -20.31
C GLY A 63 10.01 -1.35 -19.22
N VAL A 64 11.19 -0.82 -18.88
CA VAL A 64 12.12 -1.48 -17.93
C VAL A 64 11.50 -1.70 -16.55
N VAL A 65 10.61 -0.80 -16.13
CA VAL A 65 9.89 -0.91 -14.85
C VAL A 65 9.00 -2.16 -14.84
N LYS A 66 8.21 -2.35 -15.89
CA LYS A 66 7.36 -3.54 -16.04
C LYS A 66 8.19 -4.81 -16.11
N HIS A 67 9.33 -4.78 -16.79
CA HIS A 67 10.24 -5.92 -16.85
C HIS A 67 10.85 -6.24 -15.46
N CYS A 68 11.26 -5.21 -14.72
CA CYS A 68 11.76 -5.34 -13.36
C CYS A 68 10.72 -5.96 -12.43
N VAL A 69 9.48 -5.44 -12.46
CA VAL A 69 8.37 -5.97 -11.68
C VAL A 69 8.10 -7.44 -11.99
N ARG A 70 8.10 -7.84 -13.27
CA ARG A 70 7.90 -9.25 -13.65
C ARG A 70 9.00 -10.16 -13.14
N ARG A 71 10.24 -9.68 -13.14
CA ARG A 71 11.41 -10.46 -12.72
C ARG A 71 11.45 -10.66 -11.20
N TYR A 72 11.06 -9.65 -10.43
CA TYR A 72 11.09 -9.66 -8.97
C TYR A 72 9.66 -9.56 -8.39
N MET A 73 8.72 -10.30 -8.97
CA MET A 73 7.29 -10.20 -8.65
C MET A 73 7.01 -10.37 -7.16
N ASP A 74 7.61 -11.37 -6.52
CA ASP A 74 7.35 -11.70 -5.11
C ASP A 74 7.81 -10.56 -4.19
N PHE A 75 8.98 -9.97 -4.47
CA PHE A 75 9.46 -8.79 -3.74
C PHE A 75 8.48 -7.62 -3.85
N PHE A 76 8.02 -7.28 -5.05
CA PHE A 76 7.09 -6.17 -5.23
C PHE A 76 5.69 -6.47 -4.67
N PHE A 77 5.27 -7.72 -4.68
CA PHE A 77 4.05 -8.16 -4.00
C PHE A 77 4.12 -7.85 -2.50
N ASP A 78 5.21 -8.26 -1.83
CA ASP A 78 5.39 -8.02 -0.40
C ASP A 78 5.48 -6.52 -0.08
N VAL A 79 6.22 -5.76 -0.89
CA VAL A 79 6.28 -4.29 -0.77
C VAL A 79 4.87 -3.67 -0.81
N VAL A 80 4.03 -4.05 -1.77
CA VAL A 80 2.67 -3.51 -1.86
C VAL A 80 1.81 -3.97 -0.68
N ALA A 81 1.95 -5.22 -0.25
CA ALA A 81 1.22 -5.77 0.88
C ALA A 81 1.57 -5.11 2.22
N GLU A 82 2.80 -4.61 2.38
CA GLU A 82 3.29 -3.99 3.61
C GLU A 82 3.19 -2.47 3.61
N HIS A 83 3.47 -1.82 2.48
CA HIS A 83 3.61 -0.35 2.39
C HIS A 83 2.60 0.31 1.46
N GLY A 84 1.71 -0.49 0.85
CA GLY A 84 0.69 -0.01 -0.07
C GLY A 84 1.21 0.24 -1.49
N PRO A 85 0.28 0.47 -2.43
CA PRO A 85 0.60 0.55 -3.85
C PRO A 85 1.42 1.79 -4.24
N MET A 86 1.33 2.90 -3.50
CA MET A 86 2.12 4.11 -3.78
C MET A 86 3.62 3.90 -3.55
N ALA A 87 4.03 2.92 -2.72
CA ALA A 87 5.43 2.59 -2.52
C ALA A 87 6.14 2.24 -3.85
N LEU A 88 5.42 1.66 -4.82
CA LEU A 88 5.96 1.38 -6.15
C LEU A 88 6.43 2.65 -6.86
N ARG A 89 5.71 3.78 -6.72
CA ARG A 89 6.12 5.05 -7.34
C ARG A 89 7.46 5.53 -6.80
N HIS A 90 7.64 5.44 -5.49
CA HIS A 90 8.85 5.87 -4.81
C HIS A 90 10.05 5.00 -5.14
N ILE A 91 9.88 3.68 -5.13
CA ILE A 91 10.96 2.74 -5.45
C ILE A 91 11.46 2.93 -6.89
N PHE A 92 10.54 3.13 -7.83
CA PHE A 92 10.90 3.33 -9.23
C PHE A 92 11.23 4.77 -9.60
N LYS A 93 11.04 5.75 -8.69
CA LYS A 93 11.20 7.19 -8.95
C LYS A 93 10.31 7.71 -10.09
N ILE A 94 9.05 7.28 -10.08
CA ILE A 94 8.03 7.60 -11.08
C ILE A 94 6.86 8.40 -10.48
N GLU A 95 7.15 9.32 -9.57
CA GLU A 95 6.16 10.15 -8.88
C GLU A 95 5.49 11.18 -9.81
N SER A 96 6.16 11.56 -10.89
CA SER A 96 5.62 12.52 -11.87
C SER A 96 4.42 11.95 -12.62
N ALA A 97 3.41 12.80 -12.86
CA ALA A 97 2.20 12.47 -13.63
C ALA A 97 2.48 11.91 -15.04
N LYS A 98 3.64 12.24 -15.64
CA LYS A 98 4.05 11.70 -16.94
C LYS A 98 4.19 10.17 -16.94
N TYR A 99 4.32 9.54 -15.78
CA TYR A 99 4.43 8.09 -15.63
C TYR A 99 3.14 7.41 -15.17
N ASP A 100 2.02 8.12 -15.06
CA ASP A 100 0.78 7.56 -14.50
C ASP A 100 0.34 6.29 -15.22
N LYS A 101 0.49 6.25 -16.55
CA LYS A 101 0.20 5.05 -17.34
C LYS A 101 1.12 3.87 -16.99
N VAL A 102 2.42 4.13 -16.79
CA VAL A 102 3.38 3.08 -16.40
C VAL A 102 3.06 2.57 -14.99
N PHE A 103 2.75 3.49 -14.08
CA PHE A 103 2.32 3.15 -12.72
C PHE A 103 1.04 2.30 -12.75
N GLU A 104 0.04 2.71 -13.54
CA GLU A 104 -1.21 1.98 -13.70
C GLU A 104 -0.98 0.53 -14.18
N GLU A 105 -0.09 0.33 -15.15
CA GLU A 105 0.26 -1.00 -15.66
C GLU A 105 0.93 -1.91 -14.61
N ILE A 106 1.81 -1.36 -13.77
CA ILE A 106 2.45 -2.15 -12.70
C ILE A 106 1.53 -2.37 -11.51
N PHE A 107 0.65 -1.41 -11.21
CA PHE A 107 -0.39 -1.53 -10.21
C PHE A 107 -1.35 -2.67 -10.58
N ASP A 108 -1.85 -2.68 -11.82
CA ASP A 108 -2.70 -3.77 -12.32
C ASP A 108 -2.01 -5.13 -12.19
N LEU A 109 -0.71 -5.17 -12.47
CA LEU A 109 0.07 -6.41 -12.49
C LEU A 109 0.34 -6.97 -11.09
N VAL A 110 0.69 -6.13 -10.12
CA VAL A 110 1.10 -6.54 -8.77
C VAL A 110 -0.06 -6.41 -7.78
N ALA A 111 -0.63 -5.22 -7.68
CA ALA A 111 -1.60 -4.89 -6.64
C ALA A 111 -2.95 -5.58 -6.90
N VAL A 112 -3.42 -5.54 -8.14
CA VAL A 112 -4.73 -6.10 -8.53
C VAL A 112 -4.61 -7.58 -8.86
N SER A 113 -3.84 -7.94 -9.89
CA SER A 113 -3.84 -9.31 -10.44
C SER A 113 -3.30 -10.37 -9.47
N LYS A 114 -2.40 -10.00 -8.56
CA LYS A 114 -1.86 -10.90 -7.54
C LYS A 114 -2.53 -10.74 -6.18
N GLY A 115 -3.40 -9.74 -6.02
CA GLY A 115 -4.13 -9.48 -4.77
C GLY A 115 -3.31 -8.83 -3.66
N ALA A 116 -2.15 -8.23 -3.96
CA ALA A 116 -1.35 -7.54 -2.94
C ALA A 116 -2.11 -6.37 -2.29
N LEU A 117 -2.98 -5.71 -3.06
CA LEU A 117 -3.84 -4.65 -2.56
C LEU A 117 -4.79 -5.16 -1.48
N TYR A 118 -5.43 -6.32 -1.69
CA TYR A 118 -6.33 -6.89 -0.69
C TYR A 118 -5.57 -7.24 0.58
N LYS A 119 -4.37 -7.80 0.46
CA LYS A 119 -3.51 -8.10 1.63
C LYS A 119 -3.19 -6.82 2.41
N TYR A 120 -2.83 -5.74 1.72
CA TYR A 120 -2.61 -4.44 2.35
C TYR A 120 -3.87 -3.88 3.05
N VAL A 121 -5.02 -3.95 2.38
CA VAL A 121 -6.31 -3.50 2.94
C VAL A 121 -6.69 -4.33 4.16
N GLU A 122 -6.55 -5.65 4.10
CA GLU A 122 -6.87 -6.56 5.20
C GLU A 122 -6.02 -6.29 6.43
N ASN A 123 -4.70 -6.10 6.24
CA ASN A 123 -3.76 -5.79 7.31
C ASN A 123 -4.08 -4.47 8.02
N ASN A 124 -4.73 -3.52 7.33
CA ASN A 124 -5.04 -2.18 7.84
C ASN A 124 -6.56 -1.93 7.94
N ARG A 125 -7.38 -2.98 7.94
CA ARG A 125 -8.84 -2.90 7.75
C ARG A 125 -9.54 -1.97 8.74
N TYR A 126 -9.13 -2.00 10.01
CA TYR A 126 -9.75 -1.16 11.06
C TYR A 126 -9.41 0.32 10.88
N GLU A 127 -8.16 0.65 10.53
CA GLU A 127 -7.74 2.02 10.26
C GLU A 127 -8.48 2.58 9.05
N PHE A 128 -8.53 1.82 7.96
CA PHE A 128 -9.22 2.22 6.74
C PHE A 128 -10.73 2.35 6.92
N ALA A 129 -11.36 1.47 7.70
CA ALA A 129 -12.76 1.59 8.04
C ALA A 129 -13.05 2.89 8.81
N MET A 130 -12.17 3.30 9.72
CA MET A 130 -12.29 4.57 10.45
C MET A 130 -12.15 5.79 9.52
N VAL A 131 -11.20 5.76 8.58
CA VAL A 131 -11.04 6.81 7.56
C VAL A 131 -12.32 6.96 6.74
N VAL A 132 -12.88 5.85 6.22
CA VAL A 132 -14.15 5.87 5.48
C VAL A 132 -15.30 6.40 6.33
N ARG A 133 -15.40 5.98 7.60
CA ARG A 133 -16.42 6.46 8.54
C ARG A 133 -16.32 7.96 8.81
N SER A 134 -15.11 8.53 8.81
CA SER A 134 -14.90 9.98 8.95
C SER A 134 -15.25 10.78 7.69
N GLY A 135 -15.65 10.11 6.60
CA GLY A 135 -16.04 10.75 5.34
C GLY A 135 -14.89 10.99 4.37
N ASP A 136 -13.68 10.49 4.67
CA ASP A 136 -12.48 10.71 3.85
C ASP A 136 -12.16 9.53 2.90
N GLY A 137 -13.22 8.86 2.42
CA GLY A 137 -13.09 7.69 1.56
C GLY A 137 -12.45 7.98 0.20
N ASP A 138 -12.61 9.17 -0.34
CA ASP A 138 -12.01 9.56 -1.64
C ASP A 138 -10.49 9.76 -1.56
N SER A 139 -9.99 10.27 -0.42
CA SER A 139 -8.55 10.38 -0.18
C SER A 139 -7.93 8.99 -0.03
N LEU A 140 -8.56 8.11 0.78
CA LEU A 140 -8.13 6.72 0.92
C LEU A 140 -8.15 6.00 -0.43
N ARG A 141 -9.21 6.17 -1.23
CA ARG A 141 -9.31 5.61 -2.58
C ARG A 141 -8.15 6.05 -3.46
N SER A 142 -7.73 7.30 -3.35
CA SER A 142 -6.60 7.84 -4.11
C SER A 142 -5.26 7.26 -3.63
N GLU A 143 -5.07 7.15 -2.32
CA GLU A 143 -3.89 6.51 -1.70
C GLU A 143 -3.76 5.04 -2.10
N LEU A 144 -4.87 4.31 -2.20
CA LEU A 144 -4.90 2.93 -2.67
C LEU A 144 -4.69 2.80 -4.19
N GLY A 145 -4.51 3.92 -4.92
CA GLY A 145 -4.32 3.91 -6.37
C GLY A 145 -5.60 3.65 -7.18
N LEU A 146 -6.77 3.75 -6.55
CA LEU A 146 -8.07 3.39 -7.12
C LEU A 146 -8.87 4.60 -7.64
N ALA A 147 -8.25 5.77 -7.75
CA ALA A 147 -8.91 7.00 -8.23
C ALA A 147 -9.50 6.85 -9.64
N GLY A 148 -8.89 6.01 -10.48
CA GLY A 148 -9.37 5.74 -11.84
C GLY A 148 -10.76 5.11 -11.87
N ARG A 149 -11.61 5.53 -12.82
CA ARG A 149 -12.97 4.99 -12.98
C ARG A 149 -13.01 3.48 -13.20
N LYS A 150 -11.99 2.92 -13.87
CA LYS A 150 -11.89 1.46 -14.13
C LYS A 150 -11.81 0.63 -12.84
N TYR A 151 -11.35 1.24 -11.75
CA TYR A 151 -11.21 0.58 -10.45
C TYR A 151 -12.45 0.70 -9.56
N MET A 152 -13.54 1.30 -10.06
CA MET A 152 -14.77 1.43 -9.26
C MET A 152 -15.29 0.08 -8.75
N PRO A 153 -15.31 -1.02 -9.53
CA PRO A 153 -15.72 -2.32 -9.01
C PRO A 153 -14.84 -2.81 -7.84
N LEU A 154 -13.53 -2.73 -8.01
CA LEU A 154 -12.55 -3.09 -6.97
C LEU A 154 -12.70 -2.22 -5.72
N TRP A 155 -12.97 -0.93 -5.90
CA TRP A 155 -13.24 -0.03 -4.79
C TRP A 155 -14.51 -0.42 -4.02
N MET A 156 -15.58 -0.81 -4.72
CA MET A 156 -16.79 -1.30 -4.06
C MET A 156 -16.54 -2.58 -3.27
N GLU A 157 -15.69 -3.48 -3.76
CA GLU A 157 -15.31 -4.69 -3.03
C GLU A 157 -14.54 -4.38 -1.75
N ILE A 158 -13.59 -3.44 -1.82
CA ILE A 158 -12.86 -2.96 -0.63
C ILE A 158 -13.81 -2.32 0.38
N LEU A 159 -14.73 -1.47 -0.07
CA LEU A 159 -15.74 -0.89 0.82
C LEU A 159 -16.59 -1.96 1.52
N ASN A 160 -17.00 -3.01 0.80
CA ASN A 160 -17.76 -4.11 1.39
C ASN A 160 -16.94 -4.84 2.47
N LEU A 161 -15.66 -5.10 2.21
CA LEU A 161 -14.75 -5.71 3.18
C LEU A 161 -14.59 -4.84 4.44
N LEU A 162 -14.42 -3.52 4.26
CA LEU A 162 -14.32 -2.59 5.37
C LEU A 162 -15.63 -2.51 6.17
N VAL A 163 -16.79 -2.49 5.51
CA VAL A 163 -18.11 -2.50 6.18
C VAL A 163 -18.31 -3.79 6.97
N GLN A 164 -17.96 -4.95 6.41
CA GLN A 164 -18.00 -6.22 7.13
C GLN A 164 -17.15 -6.18 8.40
N SER A 165 -15.93 -5.63 8.33
CA SER A 165 -15.05 -5.51 9.51
C SER A 165 -15.67 -4.65 10.64
N VAL A 166 -16.46 -3.62 10.29
CA VAL A 166 -17.17 -2.79 11.27
C VAL A 166 -18.38 -3.52 11.83
N CYS A 167 -19.12 -4.26 11.00
CA CYS A 167 -20.25 -5.07 11.46
C CYS A 167 -19.79 -6.15 12.43
N ASP A 168 -18.69 -6.84 12.11
CA ASP A 168 -18.08 -7.86 12.96
C ASP A 168 -17.64 -7.25 14.30
N SER A 169 -16.98 -6.09 14.29
CA SER A 169 -16.56 -5.43 15.53
C SER A 169 -17.75 -5.01 16.40
N VAL A 170 -18.83 -4.51 15.80
CA VAL A 170 -20.04 -4.14 16.54
C VAL A 170 -20.72 -5.38 17.13
N TYR A 171 -20.74 -6.48 16.39
CA TYR A 171 -21.29 -7.74 16.89
C TYR A 171 -20.48 -8.26 18.09
N ASP A 172 -19.15 -8.26 17.97
CA ASP A 172 -18.23 -8.64 19.04
C ASP A 172 -18.40 -7.75 20.28
N GLU A 173 -18.52 -6.42 20.11
CA GLU A 173 -18.77 -5.49 21.22
C GLU A 173 -20.08 -5.79 21.93
N VAL A 174 -21.16 -6.05 21.18
CA VAL A 174 -22.47 -6.41 21.73
C VAL A 174 -22.42 -7.75 22.47
N GLU A 175 -21.70 -8.74 21.94
CA GLU A 175 -21.51 -10.02 22.63
C GLU A 175 -20.71 -9.86 23.93
N VAL A 176 -19.65 -9.06 23.92
CA VAL A 176 -18.86 -8.75 25.12
C VAL A 176 -19.73 -8.04 26.15
N GLU A 177 -20.51 -7.03 25.76
CA GLU A 177 -21.40 -6.30 26.67
C GLU A 177 -22.43 -7.25 27.30
N ARG A 178 -23.05 -8.12 26.50
CA ARG A 178 -23.97 -9.17 26.99
C ARG A 178 -23.27 -10.13 27.95
N GLY A 179 -22.03 -10.53 27.66
CA GLY A 179 -21.21 -11.35 28.55
C GLY A 179 -20.94 -10.67 29.90
N VAL A 180 -20.60 -9.38 29.88
CA VAL A 180 -20.39 -8.57 31.10
C VAL A 180 -21.67 -8.42 31.91
N GLN A 181 -22.82 -8.20 31.26
CA GLN A 181 -24.11 -8.12 31.92
C GLN A 181 -24.49 -9.46 32.58
N ALA A 182 -24.35 -10.58 31.86
CA ALA A 182 -24.61 -11.92 32.39
C ALA A 182 -23.70 -12.26 33.57
N PHE A 183 -22.40 -11.95 33.47
CA PHE A 183 -21.45 -12.11 34.56
C PHE A 183 -21.84 -11.27 35.79
N SER A 184 -22.24 -10.02 35.60
CA SER A 184 -22.69 -9.12 36.68
C SER A 184 -23.94 -9.65 37.38
N MET A 185 -24.91 -10.18 36.63
CA MET A 185 -26.10 -10.82 37.20
C MET A 185 -25.73 -12.04 38.06
N ILE A 186 -24.84 -12.91 37.56
CA ILE A 186 -24.36 -14.08 38.32
C ILE A 186 -23.64 -13.64 39.60
N MET A 187 -22.75 -12.66 39.51
CA MET A 187 -21.97 -12.18 40.66
C MET A 187 -22.86 -11.50 41.72
N ASN A 188 -23.87 -10.74 41.30
CA ASN A 188 -24.86 -10.16 42.21
C ASN A 188 -25.70 -11.24 42.89
N GLY A 189 -26.18 -12.24 42.15
CA GLY A 189 -26.90 -13.39 42.72
C GLY A 189 -26.05 -14.17 43.73
N LEU A 190 -24.75 -14.39 43.44
CA LEU A 190 -23.82 -15.02 44.38
C LEU A 190 -23.59 -14.17 45.64
N ARG A 191 -23.57 -12.83 45.51
CA ARG A 191 -23.41 -11.90 46.63
C ARG A 191 -24.65 -11.90 47.53
N GLU A 192 -25.84 -11.94 46.96
CA GLU A 192 -27.11 -12.08 47.68
C GLU A 192 -27.20 -13.43 48.40
N HIS A 193 -26.79 -14.52 47.76
CA HIS A 193 -26.71 -15.84 48.41
C HIS A 193 -25.69 -15.89 49.55
N ARG A 194 -24.57 -15.17 49.47
CA ARG A 194 -23.61 -15.04 50.59
C ARG A 194 -24.20 -14.24 51.75
N SER A 195 -24.94 -13.16 51.47
CA SER A 195 -25.65 -12.34 52.46
C SER A 195 -26.72 -13.14 53.22
N LEU A 196 -27.50 -13.97 52.51
CA LEU A 196 -28.50 -14.84 53.13
C LEU A 196 -27.85 -15.93 54.01
N ARG A 197 -26.70 -16.49 53.61
CA ARG A 197 -25.95 -17.46 54.42
C ARG A 197 -25.26 -16.85 55.65
N SER A 198 -24.86 -15.59 55.62
CA SER A 198 -24.34 -14.91 56.83
C SER A 198 -25.46 -14.55 57.79
N ASN A 199 -26.63 -14.15 57.27
CA ASN A 199 -27.81 -13.86 58.09
C ASN A 199 -28.41 -15.13 58.71
N SER A 200 -28.44 -16.26 58.01
CA SER A 200 -28.94 -17.53 58.58
C SER A 200 -28.07 -18.07 59.73
N LYS A 201 -26.79 -17.70 59.80
CA LYS A 201 -25.94 -17.98 60.96
C LYS A 201 -26.22 -17.07 62.16
N MET A 202 -26.76 -15.86 61.97
CA MET A 202 -27.09 -14.95 63.07
C MET A 202 -28.27 -15.46 63.91
N TRP A 203 -29.29 -16.05 63.26
CA TRP A 203 -30.45 -16.65 63.93
C TRP A 203 -30.16 -17.97 64.66
N ALA A 204 -28.99 -18.58 64.42
CA ALA A 204 -28.59 -19.82 65.08
C ALA A 204 -27.99 -19.63 66.48
N TYR A 205 -27.74 -18.38 66.91
CA TYR A 205 -27.14 -18.07 68.22
C TYR A 205 -28.13 -17.53 69.26
N GLU A 206 -29.41 -17.34 68.94
CA GLU A 206 -30.42 -16.81 69.89
C GLU A 206 -31.26 -17.90 70.59
N THR A 207 -30.90 -19.18 70.46
CA THR A 207 -31.56 -20.28 71.17
C THR A 207 -30.59 -21.00 72.10
N LYS A 208 -30.33 -20.40 73.26
CA LYS A 208 -29.89 -21.11 74.47
C LYS A 208 -30.50 -20.48 75.71
#